data_AF-A0AAW8J4W3-F1
#
_entry.id   AF-A0AAW8J4W3-F1
#
_cell.length_a   1.000
_cell.length_b   1.000
_cell.length_c   1.000
_cell.angle_alpha   90.00
_cell.angle_beta   90.00
_cell.angle_gamma   90.00
#
_symmetry.space_group_name_H-M   'P 1'
#
loop_
_entity.id
_entity.type
_entity.pdbx_description
1 polymer ?
#
loop_
_entity_poly.entity_id
_entity_poly.type
_entity_poly.pdbx_seq_one_letter_code
_entity_poly.pdbx_strand_id
1 'polypeptide(L)'
;MTMILCAHVGDYILLAADKRSMLCNLKTSSLQPYSDHEQKIRRWPYGAITTTGEVTFSNRIEQHFINHQQYDFRPLDFIYDELQRRTLEGIPIEYLQHCAVIYSLFNGRKTQFYSINIASFFNIMTKNGQDVIRPQIKEITKNQINIHCFKLPTDLSHLQSFQQKIKPFYTFKHDIEAIHFYSNLLKQIFIEHACIDPSISTTFDLYIQSCRTGKNIILHIKNLPQAQFIN
;
A
#
# COMPACT_ATOMS: atom_id res chain seq x y z
N MET A 1 1.12 -11.72 -0.24
CA MET A 1 -0.16 -11.07 -0.60
C MET A 1 -0.46 -10.02 0.44
N THR A 2 -0.98 -8.87 0.00
CA THR A 2 -1.31 -7.73 0.87
C THR A 2 -2.47 -6.98 0.25
N MET A 3 -3.39 -6.53 1.10
CA MET A 3 -4.34 -5.49 0.77
C MET A 3 -3.81 -4.15 1.26
N ILE A 4 -3.69 -3.21 0.33
CA ILE A 4 -3.32 -1.82 0.61
C ILE A 4 -4.43 -0.93 0.08
N LEU A 5 -4.95 -0.04 0.93
CA LEU A 5 -5.86 1.02 0.53
C LEU A 5 -5.18 2.37 0.75
N CYS A 6 -5.20 3.19 -0.29
CA CYS A 6 -4.63 4.52 -0.32
C CYS A 6 -5.74 5.51 -0.63
N ALA A 7 -5.85 6.60 0.12
CA ALA A 7 -6.82 7.66 -0.17
C ALA A 7 -6.21 9.03 0.07
N HIS A 8 -6.39 9.96 -0.85
CA HIS A 8 -6.09 11.37 -0.59
C HIS A 8 -7.41 12.11 -0.34
N VAL A 9 -7.65 12.52 0.89
CA VAL A 9 -8.95 13.07 1.33
C VAL A 9 -8.97 14.61 1.34
N GLY A 10 -8.08 15.25 0.59
CA GLY A 10 -7.98 16.70 0.45
C GLY A 10 -6.87 17.32 1.29
N ASP A 11 -7.04 17.38 2.61
CA ASP A 11 -6.06 17.97 3.55
C ASP A 11 -5.18 16.92 4.26
N TYR A 12 -5.52 15.65 4.11
CA TYR A 12 -4.74 14.50 4.58
C TYR A 12 -4.65 13.42 3.50
N ILE A 13 -3.67 12.53 3.67
CA ILE A 13 -3.61 11.23 3.00
C ILE A 13 -3.76 10.11 4.03
N LEU A 14 -4.38 9.02 3.59
CA LEU A 14 -4.64 7.80 4.33
C LEU A 14 -3.94 6.65 3.62
N LEU A 15 -3.26 5.82 4.39
CA LEU A 15 -2.66 4.57 3.92
C LEU A 15 -3.01 3.47 4.92
N ALA A 16 -3.73 2.45 4.47
CA ALA A 16 -4.11 1.30 5.28
C ALA A 16 -3.56 0.03 4.67
N ALA A 17 -3.04 -0.87 5.49
CA ALA A 17 -2.54 -2.17 5.05
C ALA A 17 -2.92 -3.27 6.04
N ASP A 18 -3.34 -4.42 5.52
CA ASP A 18 -3.61 -5.60 6.35
C ASP A 18 -2.32 -6.11 7.03
N LYS A 19 -2.46 -7.03 7.97
CA LYS A 19 -1.36 -7.57 8.79
C LYS A 19 -1.06 -9.04 8.53
N ARG A 20 -1.76 -9.69 7.59
CA ARG A 20 -1.53 -11.10 7.25
C ARG A 20 -0.31 -11.24 6.35
N SER A 21 0.65 -12.06 6.73
CA SER A 21 1.72 -12.53 5.87
C SER A 21 1.49 -13.98 5.46
N MET A 22 1.92 -14.31 4.26
CA MET A 22 1.75 -15.64 3.66
C MET A 22 3.11 -16.19 3.27
N LEU A 23 3.37 -17.46 3.55
CA LEU A 23 4.47 -18.20 2.95
C LEU A 23 4.05 -18.69 1.56
N CYS A 24 4.92 -18.48 0.58
CA CYS A 24 4.75 -19.00 -0.78
C CYS A 24 5.83 -20.05 -1.06
N ASN A 25 5.41 -21.26 -1.40
CA ASN A 25 6.33 -22.27 -1.91
C ASN A 25 6.45 -22.11 -3.42
N LEU A 26 7.61 -21.67 -3.91
CA LEU A 26 7.83 -21.39 -5.33
C LEU A 26 7.74 -22.64 -6.23
N LYS A 27 7.93 -23.85 -5.69
CA LYS A 27 7.86 -25.10 -6.48
C LYS A 27 6.44 -25.57 -6.70
N THR A 28 5.57 -25.38 -5.72
CA THR A 28 4.18 -25.84 -5.74
C THR A 28 3.18 -24.70 -5.94
N SER A 29 3.66 -23.45 -5.93
CA SER A 29 2.87 -22.21 -5.90
C SER A 29 1.84 -22.17 -4.76
N SER A 30 2.04 -22.97 -3.70
CA SER A 30 1.10 -23.05 -2.58
C SER A 30 1.31 -21.89 -1.60
N LEU A 31 0.21 -21.28 -1.17
CA LEU A 31 0.19 -20.22 -0.17
C LEU A 31 -0.30 -20.76 1.18
N GLN A 32 0.39 -20.41 2.26
CA GLN A 32 -0.01 -20.75 3.62
C GLN A 32 0.08 -19.51 4.53
N PRO A 33 -0.88 -19.30 5.45
CA PRO A 33 -0.77 -18.24 6.45
C PRO A 33 0.50 -18.39 7.29
N TYR A 34 1.19 -17.29 7.55
CA TYR A 34 2.39 -17.24 8.37
C TYR A 34 2.17 -16.50 9.68
N SER A 35 1.63 -15.28 9.60
CA SER A 35 1.40 -14.40 10.74
C SER A 35 0.28 -13.41 10.44
N ASP A 36 -0.48 -13.00 11.46
CA ASP A 36 -1.47 -11.91 11.40
C ASP A 36 -0.97 -10.63 12.11
N HIS A 37 0.34 -10.56 12.35
CA HIS A 37 0.98 -9.48 13.11
C HIS A 37 1.99 -8.69 12.30
N GLU A 38 2.07 -8.91 10.99
CA GLU A 38 3.01 -8.20 10.13
C GLU A 38 2.70 -6.69 10.14
N GLN A 39 3.74 -5.87 10.27
CA GLN A 39 3.62 -4.43 10.13
C GLN A 39 4.11 -4.04 8.75
N LYS A 40 3.18 -3.78 7.83
CA LYS A 40 3.48 -3.49 6.42
C LYS A 40 3.66 -2.00 6.11
N ILE A 41 3.31 -1.11 7.05
CA ILE A 41 3.52 0.34 6.90
C ILE A 41 4.71 0.76 7.75
N ARG A 42 5.72 1.33 7.10
CA ARG A 42 6.92 1.87 7.73
C ARG A 42 6.96 3.38 7.57
N ARG A 43 7.43 4.08 8.61
CA ARG A 43 7.77 5.50 8.50
C ARG A 43 9.16 5.62 7.91
N TRP A 44 9.34 6.64 7.08
CA TRP A 44 10.66 7.09 6.62
C TRP A 44 10.73 8.62 6.85
N PRO A 45 11.91 9.25 6.77
CA PRO A 45 12.09 10.64 7.19
C PRO A 45 11.13 11.65 6.56
N TYR A 46 10.63 11.35 5.36
CA TYR A 46 9.74 12.23 4.61
C TYR A 46 8.26 11.77 4.59
N GLY A 47 7.89 10.66 5.22
CA GLY A 47 6.51 10.18 5.21
C GLY A 47 6.35 8.72 5.62
N ALA A 48 5.54 7.98 4.86
CA ALA A 48 5.43 6.53 5.01
C ALA A 48 5.66 5.80 3.69
N ILE A 49 6.05 4.54 3.80
CA ILE A 49 6.13 3.58 2.70
C ILE A 49 5.42 2.29 3.11
N THR A 50 4.83 1.63 2.12
CA THR A 50 4.38 0.25 2.20
C THR A 50 4.59 -0.42 0.86
N THR A 51 4.68 -1.74 0.88
CA THR A 51 4.84 -2.55 -0.30
C THR A 51 3.94 -3.78 -0.27
N THR A 52 3.68 -4.36 -1.43
CA THR A 52 3.00 -5.65 -1.59
C THR A 52 3.79 -6.52 -2.56
N GLY A 53 3.66 -7.84 -2.40
CA GLY A 53 4.28 -8.84 -3.27
C GLY A 53 5.35 -9.66 -2.56
N GLU A 54 6.53 -9.76 -3.18
CA GLU A 54 7.65 -10.59 -2.72
C GLU A 54 8.36 -9.93 -1.53
N VAL A 55 8.46 -10.65 -0.42
CA VAL A 55 8.85 -10.11 0.90
C VAL A 55 10.28 -9.57 0.91
N THR A 56 11.22 -10.23 0.24
CA THR A 56 12.62 -9.80 0.24
C THR A 56 12.81 -8.49 -0.53
N PHE A 57 12.20 -8.40 -1.71
CA PHE A 57 12.11 -7.17 -2.50
C PHE A 57 11.49 -6.06 -1.66
N SER A 58 10.29 -6.29 -1.12
CA SER A 58 9.57 -5.38 -0.22
C SER A 58 10.45 -4.82 0.90
N ASN A 59 11.07 -5.70 1.68
CA ASN A 59 11.91 -5.31 2.81
C ASN A 59 13.13 -4.49 2.39
N ARG A 60 13.78 -4.84 1.27
CA ARG A 60 14.95 -4.10 0.76
C ARG A 60 14.57 -2.72 0.23
N ILE A 61 13.43 -2.60 -0.47
CA ILE A 61 12.87 -1.30 -0.87
C ILE A 61 12.55 -0.45 0.36
N GLU A 62 11.79 -0.98 1.32
CA GLU A 62 11.40 -0.24 2.53
C GLU A 62 12.63 0.21 3.33
N GLN A 63 13.62 -0.67 3.50
CA GLN A 63 14.85 -0.33 4.21
C GLN A 63 15.65 0.76 3.50
N HIS A 64 15.66 0.77 2.16
CA HIS A 64 16.31 1.83 1.40
C HIS A 64 15.64 3.19 1.63
N PHE A 65 14.30 3.25 1.63
CA PHE A 65 13.57 4.46 2.00
C PHE A 65 13.89 4.91 3.42
N ILE A 66 13.86 3.99 4.39
CA ILE A 66 14.14 4.30 5.82
C ILE A 66 15.54 4.88 6.00
N ASN A 67 16.53 4.35 5.28
CA ASN A 67 17.92 4.77 5.39
C ASN A 67 18.25 6.01 4.56
N HIS A 68 17.34 6.46 3.68
CA HIS A 68 17.60 7.60 2.82
C HIS A 68 17.53 8.92 3.59
N GLN A 69 18.66 9.63 3.64
CA GLN A 69 18.78 10.90 4.38
C GLN A 69 18.87 12.14 3.49
N GLN A 70 19.00 11.96 2.17
CA GLN A 70 19.17 13.05 1.22
C GLN A 70 17.85 13.37 0.51
N TYR A 71 17.81 14.52 -0.16
CA TYR A 71 16.61 14.95 -0.88
C TYR A 71 16.59 14.48 -2.34
N ASP A 72 17.75 14.13 -2.93
CA ASP A 72 17.84 13.55 -4.29
C ASP A 72 17.46 12.07 -4.28
N PHE A 73 16.19 11.83 -3.93
CA PHE A 73 15.65 10.49 -3.82
C PHE A 73 15.18 9.99 -5.19
N ARG A 74 15.83 8.96 -5.70
CA ARG A 74 15.53 8.34 -7.00
C ARG A 74 15.00 6.91 -6.82
N PRO A 75 13.73 6.76 -6.41
CA PRO A 75 13.17 5.44 -6.09
C PRO A 75 13.17 4.50 -7.29
N LEU A 76 13.01 5.02 -8.52
CA LEU A 76 12.94 4.19 -9.72
C LEU A 76 14.25 3.47 -10.02
N ASP A 77 15.39 4.16 -9.89
CA ASP A 77 16.71 3.59 -10.16
C ASP A 77 16.97 2.45 -9.16
N PHE A 78 16.72 2.69 -7.87
CA PHE A 78 16.89 1.67 -6.84
C PHE A 78 15.94 0.47 -7.02
N ILE A 79 14.67 0.73 -7.37
CA ILE A 79 13.71 -0.34 -7.66
C ILE A 79 14.20 -1.20 -8.84
N TYR A 80 14.68 -0.57 -9.90
CA TYR A 80 15.21 -1.29 -11.06
C TYR A 80 16.39 -2.19 -10.68
N ASP A 81 17.37 -1.65 -9.94
CA ASP A 81 18.54 -2.41 -9.49
C ASP A 81 18.14 -3.60 -8.61
N GLU A 82 17.17 -3.40 -7.70
CA GLU A 82 16.68 -4.48 -6.85
C GLU A 82 15.93 -5.54 -7.65
N LEU A 83 15.15 -5.18 -8.68
CA LEU A 83 14.51 -6.16 -9.58
C LEU A 83 15.53 -7.02 -10.32
N GLN A 84 16.61 -6.41 -10.82
CA GLN A 84 17.71 -7.15 -11.44
C GLN A 84 18.34 -8.13 -10.45
N ARG A 85 18.61 -7.67 -9.22
CA ARG A 85 19.16 -8.51 -8.15
C ARG A 85 18.25 -9.69 -7.83
N ARG A 86 16.94 -9.47 -7.63
CA ARG A 86 15.99 -10.55 -7.32
C ARG A 86 15.88 -11.57 -8.45
N THR A 87 15.93 -11.10 -9.70
CA THR A 87 15.93 -11.97 -10.89
C THR A 87 17.18 -12.86 -10.92
N LEU A 88 18.36 -12.29 -10.63
CA LEU A 88 19.62 -13.06 -10.52
C LEU A 88 19.62 -14.05 -9.34
N GLU A 89 18.93 -13.71 -8.24
CA GLU A 89 18.71 -14.60 -7.10
C GLU A 89 17.67 -15.72 -7.41
N GLY A 90 17.16 -15.77 -8.65
CA GLY A 90 16.30 -16.86 -9.14
C GLY A 90 14.81 -16.67 -8.90
N ILE A 91 14.36 -15.46 -8.54
CA ILE A 91 12.94 -15.18 -8.40
C ILE A 91 12.30 -15.01 -9.78
N PRO A 92 11.24 -15.77 -10.11
CA PRO A 92 10.56 -15.61 -11.39
C PRO A 92 9.89 -14.24 -11.50
N ILE A 93 9.94 -13.67 -12.71
CA ILE A 93 9.43 -12.33 -13.02
C ILE A 93 7.93 -12.22 -12.69
N GLU A 94 7.16 -13.30 -12.82
CA GLU A 94 5.72 -13.32 -12.55
C GLU A 94 5.43 -12.94 -11.09
N TYR A 95 6.28 -13.34 -10.14
CA TYR A 95 6.12 -12.96 -8.74
C TYR A 95 6.50 -11.49 -8.48
N LEU A 96 7.49 -10.98 -9.21
CA LEU A 96 7.93 -9.59 -9.09
C LEU A 96 6.92 -8.62 -9.73
N GLN A 97 6.33 -8.97 -10.86
CA GLN A 97 5.36 -8.13 -11.58
C GLN A 97 4.11 -7.80 -10.74
N HIS A 98 3.72 -8.67 -9.81
CA HIS A 98 2.60 -8.44 -8.90
C HIS A 98 2.95 -7.53 -7.71
N CYS A 99 4.21 -7.08 -7.61
CA CYS A 99 4.61 -6.18 -6.55
C CYS A 99 4.15 -4.74 -6.81
N ALA A 100 3.97 -3.97 -5.74
CA ALA A 100 3.77 -2.53 -5.83
C ALA A 100 4.43 -1.81 -4.65
N VAL A 101 4.87 -0.58 -4.90
CA VAL A 101 5.45 0.31 -3.90
C VAL A 101 4.56 1.53 -3.77
N ILE A 102 4.11 1.82 -2.55
CA ILE A 102 3.28 2.98 -2.24
C ILE A 102 4.01 3.80 -1.20
N TYR A 103 4.15 5.10 -1.43
CA TYR A 103 4.81 5.97 -0.47
C TYR A 103 4.27 7.39 -0.50
N SER A 104 4.33 8.06 0.65
CA SER A 104 4.10 9.48 0.78
C SER A 104 5.42 10.22 0.97
N LEU A 105 5.47 11.45 0.47
CA LEU A 105 6.63 12.34 0.52
C LEU A 105 6.19 13.74 0.92
N PHE A 106 6.55 14.19 2.11
CA PHE A 106 6.43 15.56 2.54
C PHE A 106 7.72 16.32 2.21
N ASN A 107 7.63 17.24 1.26
CA ASN A 107 8.78 17.98 0.75
C ASN A 107 9.05 19.30 1.51
N GLY A 108 8.49 19.46 2.70
CA GLY A 108 8.54 20.72 3.46
C GLY A 108 7.46 21.73 3.08
N ARG A 109 6.73 21.52 1.98
CA ARG A 109 5.62 22.40 1.55
C ARG A 109 4.29 21.66 1.43
N LYS A 110 4.32 20.47 0.83
CA LYS A 110 3.15 19.62 0.64
C LYS A 110 3.51 18.15 0.76
N THR A 111 2.53 17.33 1.14
CA THR A 111 2.61 15.87 1.00
C THR A 111 2.19 15.48 -0.40
N GLN A 112 3.02 14.68 -1.05
CA GLN A 112 2.75 14.01 -2.31
C GLN A 112 2.58 12.53 -2.02
N PHE A 113 1.76 11.84 -2.81
CA PHE A 113 1.40 10.45 -2.55
C PHE A 113 1.47 9.66 -3.84
N TYR A 114 2.28 8.60 -3.85
CA TYR A 114 2.67 7.90 -5.05
C TYR A 114 2.42 6.40 -4.94
N SER A 115 2.13 5.81 -6.09
CA SER A 115 2.01 4.37 -6.31
C SER A 115 2.85 4.00 -7.53
N ILE A 116 3.64 2.96 -7.39
CA ILE A 116 4.47 2.39 -8.45
C ILE A 116 4.07 0.92 -8.61
N ASN A 117 3.60 0.55 -9.80
CA ASN A 117 3.33 -0.85 -10.14
C ASN A 117 4.58 -1.45 -10.79
N ILE A 118 5.09 -2.53 -10.20
CA ILE A 118 6.34 -3.16 -10.63
C ILE A 118 6.21 -3.82 -12.01
N ALA A 119 5.01 -4.22 -12.44
CA ALA A 119 4.78 -4.70 -13.80
C ALA A 119 5.28 -3.73 -14.88
N SER A 120 5.23 -2.41 -14.63
CA SER A 120 5.68 -1.40 -15.61
C SER A 120 7.17 -1.43 -15.90
N PHE A 121 8.00 -2.03 -15.04
CA PHE A 121 9.45 -2.18 -15.26
C PHE A 121 9.78 -3.29 -16.27
N PHE A 122 8.83 -4.18 -16.56
CA PHE A 122 9.00 -5.28 -17.51
C PHE A 122 8.41 -4.98 -18.89
N ASN A 123 7.82 -3.79 -19.06
CA ASN A 123 7.29 -3.33 -20.34
C ASN A 123 8.42 -2.69 -21.16
N ILE A 124 9.10 -3.51 -21.95
CA ILE A 124 10.17 -3.08 -22.86
C ILE A 124 9.53 -2.50 -24.13
N MET A 125 9.94 -1.29 -24.51
CA MET A 125 9.51 -0.63 -25.74
C MET A 125 10.74 -0.25 -26.57
N THR A 126 10.71 -0.49 -27.89
CA THR A 126 11.79 -0.04 -28.77
C THR A 126 11.54 1.40 -29.21
N LYS A 127 12.49 2.30 -28.92
CA LYS A 127 12.49 3.70 -29.38
C LYS A 127 13.81 3.99 -30.10
N ASN A 128 13.74 4.43 -31.36
CA ASN A 128 14.92 4.72 -32.18
C ASN A 128 15.92 3.55 -32.26
N GLY A 129 15.42 2.31 -32.31
CA GLY A 129 16.25 1.10 -32.35
C GLY A 129 16.90 0.71 -31.02
N GLN A 130 16.56 1.38 -29.91
CA GLN A 130 17.01 1.02 -28.56
C GLN A 130 15.84 0.57 -27.71
N ASP A 131 16.05 -0.48 -26.92
CA ASP A 131 15.08 -0.93 -25.93
C ASP A 131 15.09 0.02 -24.74
N VAL A 132 13.90 0.50 -24.38
CA VAL A 132 13.68 1.49 -23.33
C VAL A 132 12.58 0.99 -22.41
N ILE A 133 12.86 1.03 -21.11
CA ILE A 133 11.87 0.80 -20.05
C ILE A 133 11.38 2.15 -19.57
N ARG A 134 10.06 2.29 -19.39
CA ARG A 134 9.45 3.49 -18.79
C ARG A 134 8.54 3.10 -17.64
N PRO A 135 9.10 2.98 -16.43
CA PRO A 135 8.30 2.73 -15.24
C PRO A 135 7.26 3.83 -15.05
N GLN A 136 6.05 3.45 -14.63
CA GLN A 136 4.96 4.39 -14.39
C GLN A 136 4.85 4.71 -12.90
N ILE A 137 5.02 5.98 -12.56
CA ILE A 137 4.65 6.51 -11.24
C ILE A 137 3.27 7.15 -11.35
N LYS A 138 2.34 6.69 -10.52
CA LYS A 138 1.01 7.28 -10.39
C LYS A 138 0.95 8.14 -9.13
N GLU A 139 0.70 9.44 -9.28
CA GLU A 139 0.35 10.31 -8.15
C GLU A 139 -1.13 10.07 -7.78
N ILE A 140 -1.39 9.83 -6.50
CA ILE A 140 -2.73 9.69 -5.93
C ILE A 140 -3.15 11.09 -5.48
N THR A 141 -3.97 11.74 -6.30
CA THR A 141 -4.38 13.13 -6.11
C THR A 141 -5.67 13.26 -5.29
N LYS A 142 -6.03 14.49 -4.93
CA LYS A 142 -7.19 14.79 -4.08
C LYS A 142 -8.45 14.05 -4.54
N ASN A 143 -9.15 13.47 -3.57
CA ASN A 143 -10.35 12.66 -3.70
C ASN A 143 -10.17 11.35 -4.48
N GLN A 144 -8.94 10.92 -4.75
CA GLN A 144 -8.69 9.62 -5.37
C GLN A 144 -8.44 8.55 -4.30
N ILE A 145 -8.96 7.37 -4.59
CA ILE A 145 -8.69 6.14 -3.86
C ILE A 145 -7.95 5.19 -4.81
N ASN A 146 -6.96 4.49 -4.27
CA ASN A 146 -6.24 3.43 -4.96
C ASN A 146 -6.19 2.21 -4.06
N ILE A 147 -6.43 1.04 -4.62
CA ILE A 147 -6.48 -0.23 -3.88
C ILE A 147 -5.58 -1.22 -4.60
N HIS A 148 -4.68 -1.82 -3.84
CA HIS A 148 -3.86 -2.93 -4.27
C HIS A 148 -4.30 -4.16 -3.49
N CYS A 149 -4.89 -5.13 -4.18
CA CYS A 149 -5.24 -6.43 -3.63
C CYS A 149 -5.02 -7.50 -4.68
N PHE A 150 -4.79 -8.74 -4.24
CA PHE A 150 -4.58 -9.86 -5.15
C PHE A 150 -5.90 -10.32 -5.78
N LYS A 151 -6.95 -10.41 -4.98
CA LYS A 151 -8.32 -10.69 -5.45
C LYS A 151 -9.18 -9.44 -5.32
N LEU A 152 -9.56 -8.88 -6.46
CA LEU A 152 -10.58 -7.85 -6.51
C LEU A 152 -11.97 -8.48 -6.32
N PRO A 153 -12.81 -7.93 -5.43
CA PRO A 153 -14.21 -8.31 -5.34
C PRO A 153 -14.91 -8.13 -6.68
N THR A 154 -15.83 -9.04 -7.03
CA THR A 154 -16.72 -8.84 -8.19
C THR A 154 -17.73 -7.72 -7.94
N ASP A 155 -18.17 -7.56 -6.68
CA ASP A 155 -18.97 -6.41 -6.24
C ASP A 155 -18.06 -5.34 -5.63
N LEU A 156 -18.05 -4.15 -6.23
CA LEU A 156 -17.27 -2.99 -5.79
C LEU A 156 -18.13 -1.96 -5.04
N SER A 157 -19.39 -2.26 -4.72
CA SER A 157 -20.35 -1.35 -4.10
C SER A 157 -19.85 -0.74 -2.78
N HIS A 158 -19.16 -1.52 -1.95
CA HIS A 158 -18.54 -1.05 -0.70
C HIS A 158 -17.42 -0.05 -0.94
N LEU A 159 -16.58 -0.28 -1.95
CA LEU A 159 -15.51 0.63 -2.33
C LEU A 159 -16.07 1.93 -2.94
N GLN A 160 -17.14 1.83 -3.71
CA GLN A 160 -17.87 2.99 -4.22
C GLN A 160 -18.53 3.77 -3.06
N SER A 161 -19.12 3.07 -2.09
CA SER A 161 -19.69 3.69 -0.88
C SER A 161 -18.61 4.43 -0.08
N PHE A 162 -17.43 3.83 0.06
CA PHE A 162 -16.28 4.49 0.68
C PHE A 162 -15.89 5.75 -0.07
N GLN A 163 -15.75 5.67 -1.39
CA GLN A 163 -15.42 6.80 -2.27
C GLN A 163 -16.44 7.95 -2.21
N GLN A 164 -17.73 7.66 -1.98
CA GLN A 164 -18.77 8.68 -1.82
C GLN A 164 -18.74 9.35 -0.43
N LYS A 165 -18.21 8.66 0.58
CA LYS A 165 -18.19 9.13 1.98
C LYS A 165 -16.93 9.89 2.34
N ILE A 166 -15.86 9.83 1.54
CA ILE A 166 -14.61 10.55 1.84
C ILE A 166 -14.86 12.05 1.90
N LYS A 167 -14.27 12.70 2.91
CA LYS A 167 -14.35 14.15 3.09
C LYS A 167 -13.15 14.70 3.88
N PRO A 168 -12.71 15.94 3.65
CA PRO A 168 -11.54 16.49 4.32
C PRO A 168 -11.64 16.49 5.86
N PHE A 169 -10.51 16.37 6.55
CA PHE A 169 -10.43 16.40 8.01
C PHE A 169 -10.93 17.73 8.59
N TYR A 170 -10.70 18.85 7.90
CA TYR A 170 -11.21 20.16 8.32
C TYR A 170 -12.75 20.23 8.41
N THR A 171 -13.47 19.27 7.81
CA THR A 171 -14.94 19.19 7.92
C THR A 171 -15.42 18.62 9.25
N PHE A 172 -14.51 18.03 10.04
CA PHE A 172 -14.79 17.53 11.38
C PHE A 172 -14.45 18.60 12.41
N LYS A 173 -15.12 18.56 13.56
CA LYS A 173 -14.88 19.54 14.62
C LYS A 173 -13.56 19.26 15.34
N HIS A 174 -13.20 17.98 15.45
CA HIS A 174 -11.98 17.52 16.10
C HIS A 174 -11.30 16.41 15.30
N ASP A 175 -9.97 16.37 15.28
CA ASP A 175 -9.18 15.36 14.56
C ASP A 175 -9.57 13.92 14.94
N ILE A 176 -9.91 13.70 16.21
CA ILE A 176 -10.32 12.38 16.71
C ILE A 176 -11.61 11.87 16.06
N GLU A 177 -12.54 12.77 15.72
CA GLU A 177 -13.78 12.41 15.01
C GLU A 177 -13.46 11.93 13.59
N ALA A 178 -12.55 12.61 12.90
CA ALA A 178 -12.09 12.20 11.58
C ALA A 178 -11.39 10.84 11.62
N ILE A 179 -10.50 10.63 12.60
CA ILE A 179 -9.80 9.36 12.82
C ILE A 179 -10.80 8.23 13.05
N HIS A 180 -11.80 8.42 13.91
CA HIS A 180 -12.84 7.41 14.15
C HIS A 180 -13.68 7.13 12.92
N PHE A 181 -14.09 8.18 12.19
CA PHE A 181 -14.85 8.06 10.96
C PHE A 181 -14.13 7.17 9.93
N TYR A 182 -12.86 7.48 9.63
CA TYR A 182 -12.07 6.71 8.68
C TYR A 182 -11.74 5.30 9.16
N SER A 183 -11.42 5.14 10.45
CA SER A 183 -11.18 3.81 11.03
C SER A 183 -12.41 2.91 10.87
N ASN A 184 -13.62 3.42 11.11
CA ASN A 184 -14.85 2.64 10.99
C ASN A 184 -15.20 2.29 9.55
N LEU A 185 -15.02 3.21 8.61
CA LEU A 185 -15.21 2.91 7.19
C LEU A 185 -14.25 1.82 6.70
N LEU A 186 -12.97 1.93 7.06
CA LEU A 186 -11.96 0.96 6.66
C LEU A 186 -12.20 -0.42 7.29
N LYS A 187 -12.67 -0.48 8.55
CA LYS A 187 -13.04 -1.77 9.17
C LYS A 187 -14.01 -2.59 8.33
N GLN A 188 -15.03 -1.95 7.76
CA GLN A 188 -16.00 -2.65 6.89
C GLN A 188 -15.30 -3.22 5.65
N ILE A 189 -14.49 -2.39 4.98
CA ILE A 189 -13.76 -2.79 3.76
C ILE A 189 -12.84 -3.98 4.01
N PHE A 190 -12.06 -3.97 5.11
CA PHE A 190 -11.15 -5.06 5.44
C PHE A 190 -11.88 -6.33 5.88
N ILE A 191 -13.06 -6.24 6.52
CA ILE A 191 -13.91 -7.41 6.80
C ILE A 191 -14.36 -8.05 5.49
N GLU A 192 -14.97 -7.26 4.61
CA GLU A 192 -15.54 -7.75 3.35
C GLU A 192 -14.46 -8.37 2.44
N HIS A 193 -13.29 -7.74 2.35
CA HIS A 193 -12.18 -8.30 1.57
C HIS A 193 -11.60 -9.58 2.19
N ALA A 194 -11.47 -9.67 3.52
CA ALA A 194 -10.99 -10.89 4.16
C ALA A 194 -11.96 -12.07 3.97
N CYS A 195 -13.26 -11.82 3.79
CA CYS A 195 -14.23 -12.86 3.42
C CYS A 195 -14.02 -13.40 1.99
N ILE A 196 -13.49 -12.58 1.08
CA ILE A 196 -13.25 -12.95 -0.33
C ILE A 196 -11.86 -13.56 -0.51
N ASP A 197 -10.88 -13.01 0.20
CA ASP A 197 -9.48 -13.42 0.13
C ASP A 197 -8.94 -13.75 1.53
N PRO A 198 -8.86 -15.06 1.87
CA PRO A 198 -8.29 -15.51 3.13
C PRO A 198 -6.81 -15.16 3.31
N SER A 199 -6.13 -14.58 2.31
CA SER A 199 -4.77 -14.06 2.48
C SER A 199 -4.72 -12.65 3.09
N ILE A 200 -5.87 -12.04 3.39
CA ILE A 200 -6.02 -10.72 4.00
C ILE A 200 -6.52 -10.88 5.44
N SER A 201 -5.94 -10.13 6.40
CA SER A 201 -6.51 -10.03 7.75
C SER A 201 -7.55 -8.92 7.86
N THR A 202 -8.58 -9.12 8.70
CA THR A 202 -9.58 -8.10 9.03
C THR A 202 -9.01 -6.92 9.83
N THR A 203 -7.93 -7.17 10.56
CA THR A 203 -7.15 -6.19 11.31
C THR A 203 -6.10 -5.56 10.39
N PHE A 204 -5.86 -4.26 10.55
CA PHE A 204 -4.98 -3.49 9.68
C PHE A 204 -4.27 -2.38 10.46
N ASP A 205 -3.20 -1.85 9.88
CA ASP A 205 -2.59 -0.60 10.35
C ASP A 205 -3.07 0.55 9.46
N LEU A 206 -3.30 1.72 10.06
CA LEU A 206 -3.74 2.95 9.39
C LEU A 206 -2.74 4.07 9.65
N TYR A 207 -2.10 4.53 8.59
CA TYR A 207 -1.29 5.74 8.56
C TYR A 207 -2.10 6.93 8.06
N ILE A 208 -1.96 8.06 8.76
CA ILE A 208 -2.63 9.32 8.45
C ILE A 208 -1.57 10.41 8.45
N GLN A 209 -1.51 11.22 7.39
CA GLN A 209 -0.55 12.33 7.28
C GLN A 209 -1.19 13.59 6.74
N SER A 210 -0.93 14.70 7.42
CA SER A 210 -1.33 16.05 7.00
C SER A 210 -0.62 16.44 5.71
N CYS A 211 -1.39 16.89 4.71
CA CYS A 211 -0.83 17.38 3.45
C CYS A 211 -0.09 18.70 3.60
N ARG A 212 -0.39 19.48 4.64
CA ARG A 212 0.21 20.81 4.85
C ARG A 212 1.48 20.76 5.70
N THR A 213 1.49 19.89 6.72
CA THR A 213 2.52 19.94 7.77
C THR A 213 3.39 18.70 7.84
N GLY A 214 3.04 17.62 7.11
CA GLY A 214 3.74 16.35 7.17
C GLY A 214 3.56 15.59 8.49
N LYS A 215 2.92 16.20 9.52
CA LYS A 215 2.57 15.55 10.78
C LYS A 215 1.76 14.29 10.51
N ASN A 216 2.10 13.21 11.18
CA ASN A 216 1.53 11.91 10.90
C ASN A 216 1.36 11.04 12.16
N ILE A 217 0.50 10.04 12.04
CA ILE A 217 0.25 9.00 13.03
C ILE A 217 0.10 7.64 12.34
N ILE A 218 0.43 6.57 13.05
CA ILE A 218 0.13 5.18 12.68
C ILE A 218 -0.70 4.60 13.80
N LEU A 219 -1.84 4.03 13.45
CA LEU A 219 -2.79 3.42 14.36
C LEU A 219 -2.92 1.94 14.01
N HIS A 220 -2.90 1.09 15.02
CA HIS A 220 -3.28 -0.31 14.87
C HIS A 220 -4.79 -0.45 15.06
N ILE A 221 -5.51 -0.88 14.02
CA ILE A 221 -6.97 -1.00 14.04
C ILE A 221 -7.36 -2.46 14.16
N LYS A 222 -7.74 -2.86 15.38
CA LYS A 222 -8.32 -4.17 15.64
C LYS A 222 -9.72 -4.27 15.07
N ASN A 223 -9.98 -5.39 14.43
CA ASN A 223 -11.30 -5.77 13.97
C ASN A 223 -11.58 -7.15 14.55
N LEU A 224 -12.50 -7.22 15.52
CA LEU A 224 -12.86 -8.49 16.13
C LEU A 224 -13.52 -9.37 15.05
N PRO A 225 -13.14 -10.65 14.93
CA PRO A 225 -13.83 -11.57 14.03
C PRO A 225 -15.32 -11.58 14.39
N GLN A 226 -16.21 -11.52 13.40
CA GLN A 226 -17.63 -11.84 13.59
C GLN A 226 -17.75 -13.35 13.89
N ALA A 227 -17.41 -13.74 15.10
CA ALA A 227 -17.72 -15.04 15.67
C ALA A 227 -18.55 -14.81 16.93
N GLN A 228 -19.72 -14.16 16.79
CA GLN A 228 -20.70 -13.99 17.87
C GLN A 228 -22.09 -13.50 17.41
N PHE A 229 -22.48 -13.75 16.15
CA PHE A 229 -23.86 -13.55 15.69
C PHE A 229 -24.35 -14.78 14.91
N ILE A 230 -24.37 -15.93 15.59
CA ILE A 230 -25.28 -17.02 15.28
C ILE A 230 -25.91 -17.39 16.62
N ASN A 231 -27.13 -16.88 16.85
CA ASN A 231 -28.10 -17.45 17.77
C ASN A 231 -29.07 -18.27 16.92
#